data_AF-A0A1E5JQL3-F1
#
_entry.id   AF-A0A1E5JQL3-F1
#
_cell.length_a   1.000
_cell.length_b   1.000
_cell.length_c   1.000
_cell.angle_alpha   90.00
_cell.angle_beta   90.00
_cell.angle_gamma   90.00
#
_symmetry.space_group_name_H-M   'P 1'
#
loop_
_entity.id
_entity.type
_entity.pdbx_description
1 polymer ?
#
loop_
_entity_poly.entity_id
_entity_poly.type
_entity_poly.pdbx_seq_one_letter_code
_entity_poly.pdbx_strand_id
1 'polypeptide(L)'
;MFDKSRSQLELYNNYIYHPGTHTLLSPVAGSRACELHLIYEYRNYFTSFQEAIYSNQRLNIIPIEYKEKADKISKGILAHYIKKYADAEITLENAVSWTQIGLTRTYLSDLENEWNTWCVQAIVSEIGSDTHISEGKYRPGYICALHELMHVEETPLGISRQEYEKYKDVVEVLTVTRTLILLDEVYKKTLDIPMDYIADYDNNFNLNGYVISQGKFANFYRALETKYGSLAEALVSDESLTFLGFPLHQYPDISMHVVREFMAVSGAVAILAGIVLLCFFSIPPLGALALVAGGAVLTLIGIGLFSSERKKESVESRMQNLEVPSLGGPSI
;
A
#
# COMPACT_ATOMS: atom_id res chain seq x y z
N MET A 1 -16.29 -28.75 -2.70
CA MET A 1 -17.17 -27.69 -2.16
C MET A 1 -16.76 -27.50 -0.70
N PHE A 2 -15.87 -26.55 -0.41
CA PHE A 2 -15.58 -26.20 0.98
C PHE A 2 -16.78 -25.43 1.51
N ASP A 3 -17.29 -25.87 2.66
CA ASP A 3 -18.41 -25.25 3.32
C ASP A 3 -18.02 -23.83 3.73
N LYS A 4 -18.60 -22.82 3.06
CA LYS A 4 -18.33 -21.40 3.35
C LYS A 4 -18.55 -21.07 4.83
N SER A 5 -19.45 -21.78 5.51
CA SER A 5 -19.70 -21.61 6.93
C SER A 5 -18.53 -22.10 7.80
N ARG A 6 -17.85 -23.17 7.39
CA ARG A 6 -16.70 -23.74 8.10
C ARG A 6 -15.45 -22.87 7.94
N SER A 7 -15.18 -22.35 6.75
CA SER A 7 -14.06 -21.42 6.52
C SER A 7 -14.22 -20.09 7.26
N GLN A 8 -15.46 -19.57 7.35
CA GLN A 8 -15.76 -18.35 8.12
C GLN A 8 -15.63 -18.59 9.62
N LEU A 9 -16.08 -19.74 10.13
CA LEU A 9 -15.94 -20.11 11.54
C LEU A 9 -14.46 -20.32 11.95
N GLU A 10 -13.66 -20.93 11.08
CA GLU A 10 -12.21 -21.12 11.30
C GLU A 10 -11.45 -19.79 11.26
N LEU A 11 -11.82 -18.87 10.36
CA LEU A 11 -11.32 -17.49 10.34
C LEU A 11 -11.70 -16.71 11.61
N TYR A 12 -12.97 -16.77 11.99
CA TYR A 12 -13.52 -16.14 13.19
C TYR A 12 -12.81 -16.61 14.46
N ASN A 13 -12.66 -17.92 14.63
CA ASN A 13 -11.99 -18.49 15.79
C ASN A 13 -10.50 -18.07 15.84
N ASN A 14 -9.81 -17.96 14.70
CA ASN A 14 -8.40 -17.56 14.70
C ASN A 14 -8.19 -16.14 15.26
N TYR A 15 -9.02 -15.16 14.91
CA TYR A 15 -8.82 -13.78 15.41
C TYR A 15 -9.23 -13.58 16.85
N ILE A 16 -10.25 -14.31 17.32
CA ILE A 16 -10.70 -14.23 18.71
C ILE A 16 -9.67 -14.88 19.65
N TYR A 17 -9.06 -15.99 19.25
CA TYR A 17 -8.13 -16.73 20.09
C TYR A 17 -6.66 -16.37 19.85
N HIS A 18 -6.32 -15.77 18.70
CA HIS A 18 -4.97 -15.35 18.33
C HIS A 18 -4.94 -13.94 17.70
N PRO A 19 -5.20 -12.86 18.49
CA PRO A 19 -5.09 -11.47 18.04
C PRO A 19 -3.79 -11.18 17.27
N GLY A 20 -3.90 -10.43 16.18
CA GLY A 20 -2.78 -10.06 15.30
C GLY A 20 -2.18 -11.20 14.49
N THR A 21 -2.74 -12.41 14.51
CA THR A 21 -2.27 -13.53 13.69
C THR A 21 -3.08 -13.62 12.41
N HIS A 22 -2.44 -13.37 11.26
CA HIS A 22 -3.08 -13.35 9.96
C HIS A 22 -2.59 -14.52 9.11
N THR A 23 -3.46 -15.48 8.86
CA THR A 23 -3.17 -16.65 8.00
C THR A 23 -3.44 -16.34 6.53
N LEU A 24 -3.20 -17.31 5.64
CA LEU A 24 -3.57 -17.20 4.21
C LEU A 24 -5.06 -16.94 3.95
N LEU A 25 -5.93 -17.25 4.92
CA LEU A 25 -7.37 -17.02 4.82
C LEU A 25 -7.76 -15.60 5.26
N SER A 26 -6.84 -14.87 5.92
CA SER A 26 -7.03 -13.50 6.38
C SER A 26 -7.44 -12.58 5.23
N PRO A 27 -8.50 -11.77 5.36
CA PRO A 27 -8.81 -10.74 4.37
C PRO A 27 -7.80 -9.57 4.40
N VAL A 28 -6.97 -9.49 5.44
CA VAL A 28 -5.94 -8.47 5.57
C VAL A 28 -4.69 -8.88 4.80
N ALA A 29 -4.24 -10.12 4.96
CA ALA A 29 -2.95 -10.57 4.47
C ALA A 29 -2.90 -10.47 2.94
N GLY A 30 -1.87 -9.79 2.43
CA GLY A 30 -1.67 -9.58 1.00
C GLY A 30 -2.72 -8.71 0.30
N SER A 31 -3.64 -8.07 1.02
CA SER A 31 -4.66 -7.20 0.42
C SER A 31 -4.08 -5.97 -0.31
N ARG A 32 -2.83 -5.61 -0.04
CA ARG A 32 -2.04 -4.56 -0.71
C ARG A 32 -0.76 -5.09 -1.35
N ALA A 33 -0.63 -6.40 -1.56
CA ALA A 33 0.57 -6.99 -2.15
C ALA A 33 0.88 -6.49 -3.57
N CYS A 34 -0.16 -6.10 -4.34
CA CYS A 34 0.02 -5.50 -5.66
C CYS A 34 0.71 -4.12 -5.61
N GLU A 35 0.45 -3.34 -4.57
CA GLU A 35 1.10 -2.05 -4.34
C GLU A 35 2.59 -2.25 -4.07
N LEU A 36 2.95 -3.21 -3.21
CA LEU A 36 4.35 -3.55 -2.95
C LEU A 36 5.05 -4.03 -4.23
N HIS A 37 4.37 -4.81 -5.06
CA HIS A 37 4.91 -5.25 -6.34
C HIS A 37 5.24 -4.07 -7.26
N LEU A 38 4.36 -3.07 -7.36
CA LEU A 38 4.60 -1.85 -8.14
C LEU A 38 5.85 -1.12 -7.64
N ILE A 39 6.01 -0.94 -6.33
CA ILE A 39 7.22 -0.30 -5.77
C ILE A 39 8.48 -1.11 -6.12
N TYR A 40 8.41 -2.44 -6.08
CA TYR A 40 9.53 -3.32 -6.42
C TYR A 40 10.00 -3.21 -7.88
N GLU A 41 9.08 -2.94 -8.82
CA GLU A 41 9.46 -2.66 -10.20
C GLU A 41 10.36 -1.41 -10.31
N TYR A 42 10.16 -0.45 -9.41
CA TYR A 42 10.92 0.79 -9.27
C TYR A 42 12.03 0.70 -8.20
N ARG A 43 12.41 -0.50 -7.73
CA ARG A 43 13.37 -0.69 -6.63
C ARG A 43 14.68 0.07 -6.75
N ASN A 44 15.18 0.29 -7.98
CA ASN A 44 16.41 1.05 -8.21
C ASN A 44 16.34 2.50 -7.68
N TYR A 45 15.12 3.07 -7.61
CA TYR A 45 14.85 4.35 -6.98
C TYR A 45 14.63 4.20 -5.47
N PHE A 46 13.91 3.16 -5.06
CA PHE A 46 13.43 3.07 -3.69
C PHE A 46 14.38 2.41 -2.68
N THR A 47 15.45 1.75 -3.11
CA THR A 47 16.46 1.23 -2.16
C THR A 47 17.10 2.36 -1.35
N SER A 48 17.55 3.45 -2.01
CA SER A 48 18.10 4.62 -1.32
C SER A 48 17.03 5.38 -0.55
N PHE A 49 15.77 5.37 -1.04
CA PHE A 49 14.63 5.91 -0.30
C PHE A 49 14.48 5.21 1.06
N GLN A 50 14.42 3.88 1.07
CA GLN A 50 14.22 3.12 2.30
C GLN A 50 15.36 3.40 3.29
N GLU A 51 16.61 3.32 2.83
CA GLU A 51 17.77 3.62 3.68
C GLU A 51 17.73 5.04 4.28
N ALA A 52 17.38 6.05 3.49
CA ALA A 52 17.38 7.43 3.98
C ALA A 52 16.17 7.76 4.86
N ILE A 53 14.98 7.25 4.53
CA ILE A 53 13.73 7.61 5.22
C ILE A 53 13.49 6.70 6.41
N TYR A 54 13.50 5.37 6.22
CA TYR A 54 13.16 4.42 7.28
C TYR A 54 14.14 4.49 8.44
N SER A 55 15.44 4.62 8.17
CA SER A 55 16.46 4.66 9.21
C SER A 55 16.54 6.00 9.95
N ASN A 56 16.03 7.09 9.35
CA ASN A 56 16.13 8.44 9.93
C ASN A 56 14.77 9.07 10.26
N GLN A 57 13.68 8.30 10.24
CA GLN A 57 12.36 8.82 10.60
C GLN A 57 12.27 9.16 12.10
N ARG A 58 11.61 10.27 12.41
CA ARG A 58 11.26 10.62 13.78
C ARG A 58 9.80 10.29 14.03
N LEU A 59 9.56 9.26 14.84
CA LEU A 59 8.21 8.77 15.16
C LEU A 59 7.63 9.43 16.42
N ASN A 60 8.48 9.75 17.40
CA ASN A 60 8.11 10.46 18.62
C ASN A 60 8.11 11.97 18.34
N ILE A 61 6.97 12.51 17.89
CA ILE A 61 6.84 13.92 17.48
C ILE A 61 5.85 14.72 18.32
N ILE A 62 5.00 14.08 19.12
CA ILE A 62 3.93 14.75 19.87
C ILE A 62 4.42 15.06 21.27
N PRO A 63 4.30 16.28 21.81
CA PRO A 63 4.63 16.53 23.21
C PRO A 63 3.77 15.66 24.15
N ILE A 64 4.38 15.08 25.18
CA ILE A 64 3.72 14.08 26.04
C ILE A 64 2.45 14.61 26.73
N GLU A 65 2.38 15.91 27.01
CA GLU A 65 1.21 16.57 27.59
C GLU A 65 -0.05 16.48 26.71
N TYR A 66 0.11 16.19 25.41
CA TYR A 66 -1.00 15.99 24.48
C TYR A 66 -1.29 14.52 24.15
N LYS A 67 -0.65 13.57 24.84
CA LYS A 67 -0.79 12.11 24.61
C LYS A 67 -2.25 11.67 24.49
N GLU A 68 -3.11 12.06 25.43
CA GLU A 68 -4.52 11.63 25.44
C GLU A 68 -5.30 12.12 24.20
N LYS A 69 -5.08 13.37 23.77
CA LYS A 69 -5.70 13.92 22.56
C LYS A 69 -5.19 13.20 21.32
N ALA A 70 -3.89 12.94 21.25
CA ALA A 70 -3.26 12.20 20.17
C ALA A 70 -3.76 10.75 20.07
N ASP A 71 -3.93 10.07 21.22
CA ASP A 71 -4.50 8.73 21.28
C ASP A 71 -5.94 8.70 20.80
N LYS A 72 -6.76 9.67 21.22
CA LYS A 72 -8.14 9.79 20.74
C LYS A 72 -8.21 9.95 19.21
N ILE A 73 -7.35 10.80 18.64
CA ILE A 73 -7.30 11.06 17.20
C ILE A 73 -6.81 9.83 16.45
N SER A 74 -5.67 9.26 16.86
CA SER A 74 -5.06 8.10 16.21
C SER A 74 -5.93 6.83 16.33
N LYS A 75 -6.63 6.64 17.45
CA LYS A 75 -7.66 5.59 17.59
C LYS A 75 -8.76 5.73 16.53
N GLY A 76 -9.23 6.95 16.30
CA GLY A 76 -10.23 7.25 15.27
C GLY A 76 -9.74 6.93 13.86
N ILE A 77 -8.47 7.23 13.57
CA ILE A 77 -7.82 6.91 12.29
C ILE A 77 -7.77 5.39 12.09
N LEU A 78 -7.24 4.63 13.06
CA LEU A 78 -7.17 3.17 12.96
C LEU A 78 -8.57 2.54 12.85
N ALA A 79 -9.52 2.99 13.66
CA ALA A 79 -10.90 2.49 13.62
C ALA A 79 -11.57 2.71 12.26
N HIS A 80 -11.32 3.87 11.64
CA HIS A 80 -11.80 4.15 10.30
C HIS A 80 -11.13 3.23 9.27
N TYR A 81 -9.81 3.06 9.37
CA TYR A 81 -9.03 2.24 8.45
C TYR A 81 -9.48 0.78 8.41
N ILE A 82 -9.64 0.15 9.58
CA ILE A 82 -9.96 -1.28 9.68
C ILE A 82 -11.42 -1.60 9.33
N LYS A 83 -12.28 -0.58 9.16
CA LYS A 83 -13.70 -0.77 8.86
C LYS A 83 -13.93 -1.57 7.57
N LYS A 84 -12.99 -1.53 6.62
CA LYS A 84 -13.02 -2.35 5.39
C LYS A 84 -12.97 -3.86 5.65
N TYR A 85 -12.59 -4.28 6.85
CA TYR A 85 -12.52 -5.68 7.29
C TYR A 85 -13.60 -6.06 8.30
N ALA A 86 -14.62 -5.22 8.51
CA ALA A 86 -15.66 -5.45 9.51
C ALA A 86 -16.46 -6.75 9.27
N ASP A 87 -16.67 -7.15 8.02
CA ASP A 87 -17.37 -8.40 7.66
C ASP A 87 -16.62 -9.67 8.10
N ALA A 88 -15.32 -9.54 8.38
CA ALA A 88 -14.48 -10.59 8.94
C ALA A 88 -14.21 -10.40 10.44
N GLU A 89 -14.97 -9.51 11.08
CA GLU A 89 -14.93 -9.23 12.52
C GLU A 89 -13.56 -8.76 13.04
N ILE A 90 -12.82 -8.06 12.19
CA ILE A 90 -11.57 -7.40 12.59
C ILE A 90 -11.90 -6.09 13.30
N THR A 91 -11.42 -5.96 14.53
CA THR A 91 -11.63 -4.84 15.46
C THR A 91 -10.31 -4.25 15.92
N LEU A 92 -10.37 -3.15 16.69
CA LEU A 92 -9.17 -2.52 17.27
C LEU A 92 -8.41 -3.47 18.21
N GLU A 93 -9.14 -4.38 18.85
CA GLU A 93 -8.66 -5.28 19.88
C GLU A 93 -7.97 -6.51 19.28
N ASN A 94 -8.36 -6.94 18.08
CA ASN A 94 -7.85 -8.19 17.46
C ASN A 94 -7.04 -7.99 16.17
N ALA A 95 -7.06 -6.79 15.56
CA ALA A 95 -6.30 -6.51 14.34
C ALA A 95 -4.78 -6.67 14.53
N VAL A 96 -4.30 -6.47 15.74
CA VAL A 96 -2.90 -6.67 16.13
C VAL A 96 -2.82 -7.36 17.49
N SER A 97 -1.66 -7.93 17.80
CA SER A 97 -1.37 -8.52 19.10
C SER A 97 -0.78 -7.45 20.01
N TRP A 98 -1.59 -6.93 20.94
CA TRP A 98 -1.13 -5.96 21.92
C TRP A 98 -0.28 -6.64 23.00
N THR A 99 0.91 -6.10 23.29
CA THR A 99 1.87 -6.71 24.23
C THR A 99 2.49 -5.71 25.21
N GLN A 100 2.77 -6.17 26.43
CA GLN A 100 3.47 -5.42 27.47
C GLN A 100 4.99 -5.40 27.29
N ILE A 101 5.53 -6.24 26.40
CA ILE A 101 6.98 -6.46 26.24
C ILE A 101 7.66 -5.29 25.50
N GLY A 102 6.93 -4.25 25.11
CA GLY A 102 7.50 -3.08 24.44
C GLY A 102 7.98 -3.35 23.02
N LEU A 103 7.51 -4.46 22.43
CA LEU A 103 7.82 -4.88 21.08
C LEU A 103 6.76 -4.32 20.11
N THR A 104 7.20 -3.76 19.00
CA THR A 104 6.35 -3.38 17.86
C THR A 104 7.03 -3.90 16.61
N ARG A 105 6.48 -4.95 15.99
CA ARG A 105 7.04 -5.62 14.82
C ARG A 105 6.06 -6.60 14.19
N THR A 106 6.23 -6.81 12.89
CA THR A 106 5.59 -7.86 12.12
C THR A 106 6.53 -9.06 11.93
N TYR A 107 6.03 -10.26 12.19
CA TYR A 107 6.76 -11.52 12.06
C TYR A 107 6.12 -12.40 11.02
N LEU A 108 6.94 -12.97 10.16
CA LEU A 108 6.53 -14.03 9.26
C LEU A 108 6.92 -15.38 9.85
N SER A 109 5.93 -16.24 10.14
CA SER A 109 6.16 -17.62 10.56
C SER A 109 6.32 -18.51 9.33
N ASP A 110 7.46 -19.18 9.24
CA ASP A 110 7.84 -20.12 8.18
C ASP A 110 7.71 -21.59 8.61
N LEU A 111 6.91 -21.88 9.65
CA LEU A 111 6.60 -23.26 10.06
C LEU A 111 5.77 -23.95 8.96
N GLU A 112 6.47 -24.45 7.94
CA GLU A 112 6.03 -25.50 7.02
C GLU A 112 5.78 -26.77 7.82
N ASN A 113 4.58 -26.91 8.37
CA ASN A 113 4.08 -28.21 8.78
C ASN A 113 3.20 -28.78 7.66
N GLU A 114 2.78 -30.03 7.86
CA GLU A 114 1.84 -30.80 7.03
C GLU A 114 0.48 -30.10 6.76
N TRP A 115 0.24 -28.92 7.35
CA TRP A 115 -0.94 -28.06 7.18
C TRP A 115 -0.66 -26.73 6.46
N ASN A 116 0.58 -26.45 6.03
CA ASN A 116 0.96 -25.22 5.31
C ASN A 116 0.47 -23.92 5.98
N THR A 117 0.56 -23.84 7.31
CA THR A 117 0.07 -22.65 8.04
C THR A 117 1.06 -21.51 7.99
N TRP A 118 1.13 -20.84 6.83
CA TRP A 118 1.71 -19.51 6.73
C TRP A 118 0.91 -18.54 7.60
N CYS A 119 1.59 -17.84 8.52
CA CYS A 119 0.98 -16.74 9.25
C CYS A 119 1.93 -15.56 9.38
N VAL A 120 1.34 -14.36 9.27
CA VAL A 120 1.98 -13.09 9.54
C VAL A 120 1.41 -12.57 10.85
N GLN A 121 2.27 -12.33 11.83
CA GLN A 121 1.87 -11.85 13.14
C GLN A 121 2.26 -10.38 13.30
N ALA A 122 1.26 -9.50 13.45
CA ALA A 122 1.47 -8.10 13.82
C ALA A 122 1.45 -7.96 15.35
N ILE A 123 2.58 -7.58 15.95
CA ILE A 123 2.72 -7.40 17.40
C ILE A 123 3.00 -5.92 17.68
N VAL A 124 2.29 -5.34 18.64
CA VAL A 124 2.36 -3.90 18.95
C VAL A 124 2.38 -3.69 20.45
N SER A 125 3.19 -2.75 20.91
CA SER A 125 3.22 -2.43 22.34
C SER A 125 1.91 -1.81 22.81
N GLU A 126 1.43 -2.22 23.99
CA GLU A 126 0.17 -1.74 24.56
C GLU A 126 0.08 -0.21 24.58
N ILE A 127 -1.13 0.29 24.33
CA ILE A 127 -1.42 1.72 24.44
C ILE A 127 -1.12 2.17 25.86
N GLY A 128 -0.41 3.28 25.97
CA GLY A 128 -0.01 3.83 27.27
C GLY A 128 1.35 3.37 27.77
N SER A 129 1.96 2.33 27.18
CA SER A 129 3.31 1.86 27.51
C SER A 129 4.37 2.97 27.33
N ASP A 130 5.38 2.97 28.21
CA ASP A 130 6.52 3.89 28.15
C ASP A 130 7.38 3.69 26.88
N THR A 131 7.23 2.56 26.20
CA THR A 131 7.89 2.28 24.91
C THR A 131 7.43 3.19 23.77
N HIS A 132 6.33 3.91 23.97
CA HIS A 132 5.84 4.95 23.06
C HIS A 132 6.37 6.33 23.40
N ILE A 133 7.21 6.48 24.44
CA ILE A 133 7.73 7.75 24.92
C ILE A 133 9.24 7.77 24.75
N SER A 134 9.77 8.84 24.16
CA SER A 134 11.20 9.10 24.06
C SER A 134 11.42 10.61 24.12
N GLU A 135 12.37 11.07 24.93
CA GLU A 135 12.74 12.49 25.04
C GLU A 135 11.55 13.43 25.35
N GLY A 136 10.59 12.99 26.17
CA GLY A 136 9.38 13.77 26.48
C GLY A 136 8.40 13.89 25.31
N LYS A 137 8.63 13.16 24.21
CA LYS A 137 7.75 13.07 23.05
C LYS A 137 7.11 11.69 22.94
N TYR A 138 5.84 11.70 22.58
CA TYR A 138 4.98 10.57 22.41
C TYR A 138 4.87 10.17 20.92
N ARG A 139 4.86 8.86 20.69
CA ARG A 139 4.52 8.20 19.43
C ARG A 139 3.15 7.53 19.59
N PRO A 140 2.12 7.93 18.83
CA PRO A 140 0.78 7.34 18.95
C PRO A 140 0.75 5.82 18.73
N GLY A 141 0.41 5.05 19.77
CA GLY A 141 0.39 3.59 19.69
C GLY A 141 -0.59 3.02 18.66
N TYR A 142 -1.71 3.71 18.40
CA TYR A 142 -2.64 3.30 17.34
C TYR A 142 -2.09 3.52 15.92
N ILE A 143 -1.15 4.45 15.72
CA ILE A 143 -0.43 4.57 14.43
C ILE A 143 0.61 3.46 14.29
N CYS A 144 1.26 3.04 15.39
CA CYS A 144 2.12 1.85 15.39
C CYS A 144 1.32 0.59 15.01
N ALA A 145 0.10 0.44 15.54
CA ALA A 145 -0.76 -0.68 15.15
C ALA A 145 -1.14 -0.66 13.67
N LEU A 146 -1.44 0.51 13.13
CA LEU A 146 -1.70 0.65 11.70
C LEU A 146 -0.45 0.35 10.86
N HIS A 147 0.73 0.77 11.30
CA HIS A 147 2.01 0.48 10.65
C HIS A 147 2.24 -1.04 10.51
N GLU A 148 2.11 -1.79 11.61
CA GLU A 148 2.27 -3.25 11.56
C GLU A 148 1.16 -3.92 10.73
N LEU A 149 -0.08 -3.44 10.81
CA LEU A 149 -1.16 -3.96 9.98
C LEU A 149 -0.89 -3.75 8.49
N MET A 150 -0.30 -2.62 8.09
CA MET A 150 0.08 -2.37 6.70
C MET A 150 1.15 -3.33 6.19
N HIS A 151 2.12 -3.73 7.03
CA HIS A 151 3.07 -4.79 6.67
C HIS A 151 2.36 -6.13 6.41
N VAL A 152 1.32 -6.46 7.19
CA VAL A 152 0.50 -7.65 6.92
C VAL A 152 -0.20 -7.55 5.57
N GLU A 153 -0.79 -6.38 5.27
CA GLU A 153 -1.46 -6.14 3.99
C GLU A 153 -0.51 -6.21 2.79
N GLU A 154 0.73 -5.76 2.97
CA GLU A 154 1.75 -5.70 1.92
C GLU A 154 2.44 -7.05 1.70
N THR A 155 2.33 -7.99 2.65
CA THR A 155 2.95 -9.33 2.56
C THR A 155 2.21 -10.20 1.53
N PRO A 156 2.82 -10.61 0.39
CA PRO A 156 2.15 -11.44 -0.60
C PRO A 156 1.74 -12.81 -0.04
N LEU A 157 0.57 -13.30 -0.46
CA LEU A 157 0.04 -14.59 0.00
C LEU A 157 0.73 -15.77 -0.67
N GLY A 158 1.00 -16.81 0.11
CA GLY A 158 1.40 -18.13 -0.39
C GLY A 158 2.80 -18.19 -1.03
N ILE A 159 3.62 -17.17 -0.83
CA ILE A 159 5.04 -17.21 -1.20
C ILE A 159 5.86 -17.77 -0.04
N SER A 160 7.05 -18.29 -0.30
CA SER A 160 8.03 -18.67 0.73
C SER A 160 8.72 -17.45 1.35
N ARG A 161 9.37 -17.63 2.51
CA ARG A 161 10.19 -16.58 3.11
C ARG A 161 11.31 -16.13 2.16
N GLN A 162 11.95 -17.07 1.46
CA GLN A 162 12.98 -16.72 0.47
C GLN A 162 12.43 -15.89 -0.69
N GLU A 163 11.20 -16.13 -1.11
CA GLU A 163 10.55 -15.31 -2.13
C GLU A 163 10.16 -13.92 -1.62
N TYR A 164 9.85 -13.80 -0.32
CA TYR A 164 9.59 -12.49 0.30
C TYR A 164 10.85 -11.64 0.43
N GLU A 165 12.01 -12.27 0.68
CA GLU A 165 13.31 -11.59 0.78
C GLU A 165 13.66 -10.77 -0.48
N LYS A 166 13.07 -11.05 -1.65
CA LYS A 166 13.28 -10.22 -2.84
C LYS A 166 12.77 -8.78 -2.65
N TYR A 167 11.79 -8.57 -1.78
CA TYR A 167 11.21 -7.25 -1.48
C TYR A 167 11.94 -6.50 -0.38
N LYS A 168 12.94 -7.10 0.29
CA LYS A 168 13.56 -6.56 1.52
C LYS A 168 14.06 -5.10 1.38
N ASP A 169 14.47 -4.70 0.19
CA ASP A 169 15.06 -3.37 -0.07
C ASP A 169 13.98 -2.29 -0.31
N VAL A 170 12.70 -2.67 -0.39
CA VAL A 170 11.58 -1.77 -0.67
C VAL A 170 10.34 -1.98 0.21
N VAL A 171 10.37 -3.00 1.08
CA VAL A 171 9.22 -3.43 1.91
C VAL A 171 8.72 -2.36 2.86
N GLU A 172 9.57 -1.42 3.26
CA GLU A 172 9.20 -0.34 4.19
C GLU A 172 8.63 0.88 3.47
N VAL A 173 8.80 1.00 2.15
CA VAL A 173 8.57 2.26 1.41
C VAL A 173 7.14 2.77 1.58
N LEU A 174 6.15 1.91 1.34
CA LEU A 174 4.72 2.26 1.46
C LEU A 174 4.34 2.52 2.90
N THR A 175 4.63 1.55 3.76
CA THR A 175 4.27 1.58 5.18
C THR A 175 4.86 2.80 5.88
N VAL A 176 6.15 3.10 5.70
CA VAL A 176 6.81 4.29 6.28
C VAL A 176 6.25 5.59 5.74
N THR A 177 6.08 5.70 4.43
CA THR A 177 5.52 6.93 3.82
C THR A 177 4.15 7.22 4.41
N ARG A 178 3.30 6.19 4.51
CA ARG A 178 1.97 6.32 5.10
C ARG A 178 2.03 6.66 6.58
N THR A 179 2.91 6.01 7.35
CA THR A 179 3.13 6.33 8.77
C THR A 179 3.50 7.79 8.97
N LEU A 180 4.41 8.35 8.15
CA LEU A 180 4.79 9.76 8.24
C LEU A 180 3.63 10.72 7.94
N ILE A 181 2.81 10.42 6.92
CA ILE A 181 1.60 11.19 6.59
C ILE A 181 0.62 11.21 7.77
N LEU A 182 0.40 10.06 8.39
CA LEU A 182 -0.56 9.89 9.48
C LEU A 182 -0.04 10.49 10.79
N LEU A 183 1.25 10.37 11.08
CA LEU A 183 1.87 11.04 12.23
C LEU A 183 1.74 12.56 12.11
N ASP A 184 2.02 13.13 10.94
CA ASP A 184 1.82 14.56 10.68
C ASP A 184 0.36 14.99 10.85
N GLU A 185 -0.60 14.17 10.39
CA GLU A 185 -2.02 14.41 10.59
C GLU A 185 -2.42 14.38 12.08
N VAL A 186 -1.97 13.37 12.83
CA VAL A 186 -2.26 13.29 14.26
C VAL A 186 -1.64 14.48 14.99
N TYR A 187 -0.39 14.82 14.70
CA TYR A 187 0.30 15.97 15.28
C TYR A 187 -0.47 17.27 15.06
N LYS A 188 -0.85 17.55 13.80
CA LYS A 188 -1.56 18.78 13.43
C LYS A 188 -2.95 18.86 14.05
N LYS A 189 -3.73 17.77 14.01
CA LYS A 189 -5.04 17.72 14.69
C LYS A 189 -4.91 17.82 16.22
N THR A 190 -3.81 17.34 16.79
CA THR A 190 -3.56 17.42 18.23
C THR A 190 -3.27 18.86 18.65
N LEU A 191 -2.50 19.60 17.86
CA LEU A 191 -2.09 20.97 18.16
C LEU A 191 -2.95 22.04 17.47
N ASP A 192 -4.05 21.63 16.82
CA ASP A 192 -4.97 22.50 16.08
C ASP A 192 -4.26 23.34 15.00
N ILE A 193 -3.29 22.72 14.32
CA ILE A 193 -2.51 23.30 13.21
C ILE A 193 -3.21 22.98 11.87
N PRO A 194 -3.29 23.92 10.92
CA PRO A 194 -3.82 23.65 9.58
C PRO A 194 -3.11 22.50 8.85
N MET A 195 -3.87 21.70 8.09
CA MET A 195 -3.32 20.51 7.40
C MET A 195 -2.29 20.83 6.32
N ASP A 196 -2.41 22.00 5.69
CA ASP A 196 -1.53 22.54 4.65
C ASP A 196 -0.25 23.18 5.20
N TYR A 197 -0.21 23.51 6.49
CA TYR A 197 0.98 24.01 7.16
C TYR A 197 2.12 22.98 7.13
N ILE A 198 3.36 23.40 6.89
CA ILE A 198 4.53 22.51 6.95
C ILE A 198 5.09 22.57 8.38
N ALA A 199 4.85 21.53 9.16
CA ALA A 199 5.37 21.42 10.52
C ALA A 199 6.88 21.13 10.52
N ASP A 200 7.59 21.73 11.47
CA ASP A 200 9.00 21.46 11.72
C ASP A 200 9.13 20.45 12.87
N TYR A 201 9.60 19.26 12.54
CA TYR A 201 9.83 18.18 13.49
C TYR A 201 11.28 18.07 13.95
N ASP A 202 12.13 19.02 13.52
CA ASP A 202 13.58 18.92 13.65
C ASP A 202 14.06 17.55 13.13
N ASN A 203 13.55 17.19 11.94
CA ASN A 203 13.93 15.98 11.24
C ASN A 203 13.97 16.23 9.74
N ASN A 204 15.09 15.87 9.12
CA ASN A 204 15.35 16.06 7.71
C ASN A 204 15.90 14.78 7.09
N PHE A 205 15.41 14.46 5.91
CA PHE A 205 15.89 13.36 5.09
C PHE A 205 16.86 13.88 4.04
N ASN A 206 17.97 13.18 3.84
CA ASN A 206 18.92 13.47 2.77
C ASN A 206 18.78 12.40 1.68
N LEU A 207 18.24 12.79 0.54
CA LEU A 207 18.01 11.92 -0.61
C LEU A 207 18.60 12.54 -1.86
N ASN A 208 19.55 11.85 -2.48
CA ASN A 208 20.18 12.29 -3.73
C ASN A 208 20.71 13.74 -3.69
N GLY A 209 21.22 14.17 -2.53
CA GLY A 209 21.70 15.54 -2.30
C GLY A 209 20.62 16.57 -2.02
N TYR A 210 19.34 16.17 -1.97
CA TYR A 210 18.22 17.00 -1.54
C TYR A 210 17.90 16.78 -0.08
N VAL A 211 17.73 17.88 0.64
CA VAL A 211 17.28 17.89 2.03
C VAL A 211 15.77 18.14 2.07
N ILE A 212 15.03 17.20 2.62
CA ILE A 212 13.56 17.24 2.69
C ILE A 212 13.15 17.12 4.16
N SER A 213 12.50 18.14 4.71
CA SER A 213 11.96 18.05 6.07
C SER A 213 10.80 17.07 6.14
N GLN A 214 10.66 16.37 7.27
CA GLN A 214 9.59 15.37 7.44
C GLN A 214 8.17 15.96 7.26
N GLY A 215 7.93 17.21 7.69
CA GLY A 215 6.63 17.87 7.46
C GLY A 215 6.38 18.20 5.99
N LYS A 216 7.42 18.59 5.25
CA LYS A 216 7.30 18.84 3.79
C LYS A 216 7.01 17.53 3.06
N PHE A 217 7.70 16.45 3.45
CA PHE A 217 7.48 15.10 2.94
C PHE A 217 6.04 14.64 3.15
N ALA A 218 5.52 14.73 4.38
CA ALA A 218 4.15 14.33 4.70
C ALA A 218 3.08 15.12 3.93
N ASN A 219 3.23 16.44 3.80
CA ASN A 219 2.31 17.26 3.03
C ASN A 219 2.33 16.93 1.54
N PHE A 220 3.54 16.77 0.98
CA PHE A 220 3.71 16.45 -0.42
C PHE A 220 2.99 15.15 -0.78
N TYR A 221 3.25 14.07 -0.03
CA TYR A 221 2.63 12.78 -0.34
C TYR A 221 1.14 12.70 0.00
N ARG A 222 0.64 13.45 1.00
CA ARG A 222 -0.81 13.56 1.24
C ARG A 222 -1.54 14.18 0.05
N ALA A 223 -0.99 15.26 -0.51
CA ALA A 223 -1.56 15.91 -1.68
C ALA A 223 -1.46 15.02 -2.93
N LEU A 224 -0.32 14.33 -3.08
CA LEU A 224 -0.06 13.46 -4.22
C LEU A 224 -0.91 12.20 -4.21
N GLU A 225 -1.09 11.55 -3.06
CA GLU A 225 -2.01 10.41 -2.89
C GLU A 225 -3.44 10.79 -3.27
N THR A 226 -3.89 11.99 -2.90
CA THR A 226 -5.22 12.50 -3.30
C THR A 226 -5.34 12.66 -4.82
N LYS A 227 -4.27 13.08 -5.49
CA LYS A 227 -4.24 13.27 -6.94
C LYS A 227 -4.28 11.94 -7.70
N TYR A 228 -3.53 10.94 -7.23
CA TYR A 228 -3.36 9.66 -7.94
C TYR A 228 -4.36 8.58 -7.50
N GLY A 229 -4.97 8.71 -6.31
CA GLY A 229 -5.95 7.76 -5.78
C GLY A 229 -5.33 6.61 -4.97
N SER A 230 -4.02 6.39 -5.06
CA SER A 230 -3.28 5.47 -4.21
C SER A 230 -1.89 6.00 -3.86
N LEU A 231 -1.37 5.60 -2.71
CA LEU A 231 -0.02 6.00 -2.28
C LEU A 231 1.07 5.37 -3.15
N ALA A 232 0.85 4.13 -3.62
CA ALA A 232 1.79 3.43 -4.49
C ALA A 232 1.96 4.14 -5.84
N GLU A 233 0.85 4.53 -6.48
CA GLU A 233 0.90 5.30 -7.73
C GLU A 233 1.49 6.70 -7.51
N ALA A 234 1.16 7.35 -6.38
CA ALA A 234 1.76 8.62 -6.02
C ALA A 234 3.29 8.51 -5.89
N LEU A 235 3.81 7.46 -5.24
CA LEU A 235 5.25 7.25 -5.06
C LEU A 235 5.99 7.06 -6.38
N VAL A 236 5.44 6.30 -7.34
CA VAL A 236 6.10 6.03 -8.62
C VAL A 236 5.88 7.11 -9.68
N SER A 237 5.13 8.18 -9.35
CA SER A 237 4.85 9.28 -10.27
C SER A 237 6.07 10.16 -10.57
N ASP A 238 6.07 10.80 -11.74
CA ASP A 238 7.11 11.74 -12.19
C ASP A 238 7.33 12.86 -11.16
N GLU A 239 6.26 13.39 -10.56
CA GLU A 239 6.38 14.45 -9.54
C GLU A 239 7.07 13.95 -8.28
N SER A 240 6.78 12.72 -7.86
CA SER A 240 7.44 12.08 -6.72
C SER A 240 8.92 11.84 -7.00
N LEU A 241 9.24 11.22 -8.13
CA LEU A 241 10.63 10.96 -8.52
C LEU A 241 11.45 12.26 -8.61
N THR A 242 10.86 13.32 -9.17
CA THR A 242 11.46 14.66 -9.21
C THR A 242 11.64 15.25 -7.81
N PHE A 243 10.63 15.15 -6.95
CA PHE A 243 10.69 15.64 -5.56
C PHE A 243 11.78 14.95 -4.74
N LEU A 244 12.01 13.65 -4.99
CA LEU A 244 13.07 12.85 -4.38
C LEU A 244 14.45 13.05 -5.04
N GLY A 245 14.56 13.89 -6.07
CA GLY A 245 15.81 14.21 -6.73
C GLY A 245 16.29 13.17 -7.76
N PHE A 246 15.41 12.29 -8.23
CA PHE A 246 15.74 11.33 -9.29
C PHE A 246 15.57 11.96 -10.68
N PRO A 247 16.49 11.69 -11.62
CA PRO A 247 16.38 12.19 -12.99
C PRO A 247 15.25 11.48 -13.75
N LEU A 248 14.39 12.25 -14.44
CA LEU A 248 13.17 11.78 -15.14
C LEU A 248 13.40 10.85 -16.36
N HIS A 249 14.59 10.28 -16.58
CA HIS A 249 14.96 9.62 -17.84
C HIS A 249 15.57 8.22 -17.71
N GLN A 250 15.27 7.50 -16.64
CA GLN A 250 15.60 6.07 -16.51
C GLN A 250 14.38 5.26 -16.06
N TYR A 251 13.22 5.44 -16.68
CA TYR A 251 12.14 4.47 -16.45
C TYR A 251 12.65 3.10 -16.86
N PRO A 252 12.52 2.07 -16.00
CA PRO A 252 12.64 0.71 -16.50
C PRO A 252 11.66 0.60 -17.67
N ASP A 253 12.13 0.14 -18.82
CA ASP A 253 11.27 -0.16 -19.96
C ASP A 253 10.26 -1.19 -19.47
N ILE A 254 9.05 -0.75 -19.09
CA ILE A 254 7.98 -1.62 -18.61
C ILE A 254 7.52 -2.38 -19.85
N SER A 255 8.28 -3.42 -20.17
CA SER A 255 8.06 -4.27 -21.30
C SER A 255 6.62 -4.75 -21.26
N MET A 256 5.89 -4.56 -22.36
CA MET A 256 4.56 -5.12 -22.58
C MET A 256 4.47 -6.65 -22.36
N HIS A 257 5.59 -7.32 -22.09
CA HIS A 257 5.63 -8.68 -21.53
C HIS A 257 4.85 -8.82 -20.22
N VAL A 258 4.88 -7.84 -19.31
CA VAL A 258 4.26 -7.96 -17.98
C VAL A 258 2.73 -7.89 -18.06
N VAL A 259 2.21 -6.99 -18.91
CA VAL A 259 0.77 -6.96 -19.23
C VAL A 259 0.34 -8.28 -19.90
N ARG A 260 1.22 -8.89 -20.72
CA ARG A 260 0.97 -10.20 -21.32
C ARG A 260 1.01 -11.35 -20.30
N GLU A 261 1.92 -11.33 -19.34
CA GLU A 261 2.04 -12.34 -18.29
C GLU A 261 0.88 -12.23 -17.29
N PHE A 262 0.49 -11.01 -16.91
CA PHE A 262 -0.70 -10.79 -16.08
C PHE A 262 -2.00 -11.17 -16.83
N MET A 263 -2.09 -10.91 -18.14
CA MET A 263 -3.19 -11.42 -18.98
C MET A 263 -3.16 -12.94 -19.13
N ALA A 264 -2.00 -13.57 -19.15
CA ALA A 264 -1.87 -15.03 -19.20
C ALA A 264 -2.30 -15.68 -17.87
N VAL A 265 -1.93 -15.09 -16.73
CA VAL A 265 -2.32 -15.57 -15.39
C VAL A 265 -3.79 -15.34 -15.12
N SER A 266 -4.33 -14.15 -15.41
CA SER A 266 -5.78 -13.87 -15.28
C SER A 266 -6.62 -14.67 -16.28
N GLY A 267 -6.14 -14.88 -17.50
CA GLY A 267 -6.75 -15.77 -18.48
C GLY A 267 -6.75 -17.24 -18.05
N ALA A 268 -5.65 -17.73 -17.47
CA ALA A 268 -5.56 -19.08 -16.93
C ALA A 268 -6.51 -19.28 -15.73
N VAL A 269 -6.62 -18.29 -14.84
CA VAL A 269 -7.57 -18.31 -13.71
C VAL A 269 -9.02 -18.31 -14.21
N ALA A 270 -9.34 -17.54 -15.25
CA ALA A 270 -10.67 -17.54 -15.85
C ALA A 270 -11.01 -18.87 -16.56
N ILE A 271 -10.04 -19.48 -17.25
CA ILE A 271 -10.20 -20.80 -17.88
C ILE A 271 -10.36 -21.90 -16.83
N LEU A 272 -9.57 -21.86 -15.74
CA LEU A 272 -9.71 -22.79 -14.61
C LEU A 272 -11.06 -22.62 -13.91
N ALA A 273 -11.52 -21.39 -13.68
CA ALA A 273 -12.85 -21.13 -13.15
C ALA A 273 -13.96 -21.65 -14.08
N GLY A 274 -13.79 -21.51 -15.41
CA GLY A 274 -14.70 -22.05 -16.41
C GLY A 274 -14.74 -23.59 -16.47
N ILE A 275 -13.59 -24.26 -16.36
CA ILE A 275 -13.48 -25.73 -16.29
C ILE A 275 -14.11 -26.25 -15.00
N VAL A 276 -13.88 -25.58 -13.86
CA VAL A 276 -14.52 -25.92 -12.59
C VAL A 276 -16.03 -25.73 -12.68
N LEU A 277 -16.53 -24.66 -13.30
CA LEU A 277 -17.96 -24.47 -13.56
C LEU A 277 -18.55 -25.57 -14.46
N LEU A 278 -17.82 -26.02 -15.47
CA LEU A 278 -18.21 -27.13 -16.38
C LEU A 278 -18.23 -28.50 -15.70
N CYS A 279 -17.35 -28.74 -14.72
CA CYS A 279 -17.28 -30.01 -14.00
C CYS A 279 -18.31 -30.13 -12.87
N PHE A 280 -18.80 -29.01 -12.32
CA PHE A 280 -19.72 -29.00 -11.18
C PHE A 280 -21.17 -28.65 -11.51
N PHE A 281 -21.43 -28.04 -12.66
CA PHE A 281 -22.79 -27.77 -13.14
C PHE A 281 -23.02 -28.50 -14.46
N SER A 282 -24.12 -29.25 -14.56
CA SER A 282 -24.58 -29.92 -15.78
C SER A 282 -25.07 -28.93 -16.84
N ILE A 283 -24.21 -27.98 -17.22
CA ILE A 283 -24.47 -27.01 -18.27
C ILE A 283 -24.16 -27.72 -19.60
N PRO A 284 -25.11 -27.80 -20.55
CA PRO A 284 -24.84 -28.41 -21.84
C PRO A 284 -23.70 -27.68 -22.55
N PRO A 285 -22.79 -28.40 -23.24
CA PRO A 285 -21.49 -27.88 -23.69
C PRO A 285 -21.57 -26.65 -24.60
N LEU A 286 -22.70 -26.44 -25.28
CA LEU A 286 -22.97 -25.24 -26.10
C LEU A 286 -23.23 -23.97 -25.29
N GLY A 287 -23.78 -24.06 -24.07
CA GLY A 287 -24.03 -22.90 -23.20
C GLY A 287 -22.75 -22.35 -22.55
N ALA A 288 -21.78 -23.23 -22.26
CA ALA A 288 -20.51 -22.85 -21.67
C ALA A 288 -19.56 -22.16 -22.68
N LEU A 289 -19.58 -22.59 -23.95
CA LEU A 289 -18.77 -21.96 -24.99
C LEU A 289 -19.21 -20.51 -25.27
N ALA A 290 -20.51 -20.23 -25.18
CA ALA A 290 -21.06 -18.89 -25.37
C ALA A 290 -20.69 -17.92 -24.23
N LEU A 291 -20.58 -18.41 -22.99
CA LEU A 291 -20.17 -17.62 -21.82
C LEU A 291 -18.68 -17.27 -21.84
N VAL A 292 -17.82 -18.22 -22.22
CA VAL A 292 -16.37 -17.99 -22.36
C VAL A 292 -16.07 -17.07 -23.55
N ALA A 293 -16.77 -17.24 -24.68
CA ALA A 293 -16.64 -16.34 -25.83
C ALA A 293 -17.19 -14.93 -25.52
N GLY A 294 -18.33 -14.81 -24.82
CA GLY A 294 -18.92 -13.53 -24.44
C GLY A 294 -18.05 -12.73 -23.46
N GLY A 295 -17.43 -13.41 -22.48
CA GLY A 295 -16.50 -12.78 -21.54
C GLY A 295 -15.22 -12.29 -22.23
N ALA A 296 -14.62 -13.10 -23.12
CA ALA A 296 -13.44 -12.71 -23.86
C ALA A 296 -13.69 -11.52 -24.83
N VAL A 297 -14.86 -11.47 -25.45
CA VAL A 297 -15.25 -10.38 -26.38
C VAL A 297 -15.53 -9.08 -25.62
N LEU A 298 -16.16 -9.12 -24.45
CA LEU A 298 -16.37 -7.93 -23.61
C LEU A 298 -15.06 -7.32 -23.09
N THR A 299 -14.10 -8.16 -22.70
CA THR A 299 -12.76 -7.70 -22.28
C THR A 299 -11.99 -7.08 -23.45
N LEU A 300 -12.08 -7.65 -24.66
CA LEU A 300 -11.43 -7.09 -25.85
C LEU A 300 -12.08 -5.79 -26.34
N ILE A 301 -13.40 -5.64 -26.24
CA ILE A 301 -14.12 -4.40 -26.61
C ILE A 301 -13.84 -3.28 -25.61
N GLY A 302 -13.80 -3.57 -24.30
CA GLY A 302 -13.45 -2.58 -23.27
C GLY A 302 -12.03 -2.02 -23.44
N ILE A 303 -11.08 -2.87 -23.84
CA ILE A 303 -9.69 -2.46 -24.11
C ILE A 303 -9.57 -1.66 -25.43
N GLY A 304 -10.36 -2.00 -26.46
CA GLY A 304 -10.39 -1.26 -27.72
C GLY A 304 -10.88 0.18 -27.57
N LEU A 305 -11.86 0.40 -26.68
CA LEU A 305 -12.39 1.74 -26.37
C LEU A 305 -11.39 2.58 -25.56
N PHE A 306 -10.73 2.00 -24.54
CA PHE A 306 -9.71 2.67 -23.73
C PHE A 306 -8.40 2.99 -24.48
N SER A 307 -8.05 2.20 -25.49
CA SER A 307 -6.89 2.43 -26.36
C SER A 307 -7.16 3.52 -27.40
N SER A 308 -8.38 3.58 -27.93
CA SER A 308 -8.79 4.58 -28.92
C SER A 308 -8.91 5.99 -28.34
N GLU A 309 -9.40 6.13 -27.10
CA GLU A 309 -9.51 7.44 -26.44
C GLU A 309 -8.15 8.05 -26.11
N ARG A 310 -7.21 7.26 -25.56
CA ARG A 310 -5.83 7.73 -25.31
C ARG A 310 -5.08 8.14 -26.57
N LYS A 311 -5.35 7.49 -27.71
CA LYS A 311 -4.72 7.85 -28.99
C LYS A 311 -5.32 9.11 -29.62
N LYS A 312 -6.59 9.44 -29.32
CA LYS A 312 -7.23 10.68 -29.76
C LYS A 312 -6.73 11.89 -28.96
N GLU A 313 -6.64 11.79 -27.64
CA GLU A 313 -6.11 12.86 -26.79
C GLU A 313 -4.64 13.19 -27.06
N SER A 314 -3.83 12.17 -27.38
CA SER A 314 -2.41 12.35 -27.74
C SER A 314 -2.19 13.03 -29.09
N VAL A 315 -3.12 12.88 -30.04
CA VAL A 315 -3.04 13.51 -31.36
C VAL A 315 -3.62 14.93 -31.34
N GLU A 316 -4.71 15.16 -30.60
CA GLU A 316 -5.30 16.50 -30.44
C GLU A 316 -4.39 17.44 -29.64
N SER A 317 -3.68 16.97 -28.60
CA SER A 317 -2.70 17.80 -27.87
C SER A 317 -1.43 18.09 -28.67
N ARG A 318 -1.09 17.24 -29.66
CA ARG A 318 0.02 17.48 -30.59
C ARG A 318 -0.32 18.42 -31.74
N MET A 319 -1.60 18.59 -32.08
CA MET A 319 -2.02 19.53 -33.14
C MET A 319 -2.22 20.97 -32.63
N GLN A 320 -2.41 21.19 -31.33
CA GLN A 320 -2.54 22.55 -30.75
C GLN A 320 -1.21 23.27 -30.48
N ASN A 321 -0.06 22.61 -30.64
CA ASN A 321 1.27 23.19 -30.37
C ASN A 321 2.11 23.51 -31.63
N LEU A 322 1.45 23.62 -32.79
CA LEU A 322 2.07 24.06 -34.04
C LEU A 322 1.49 25.41 -34.51
N GLU A 323 1.47 26.41 -33.63
CA GLU A 323 1.42 27.81 -34.06
C GLU A 323 2.84 28.40 -34.04
N VAL A 324 3.29 28.74 -35.25
CA VAL A 324 4.61 29.26 -35.57
C VAL A 324 4.77 30.68 -35.03
N PRO A 325 5.82 31.02 -34.25
CA PRO A 325 6.09 32.41 -33.90
C PRO A 325 6.70 33.16 -35.08
N SER A 326 6.12 34.32 -35.37
CA SER A 326 6.56 35.30 -36.37
C SER A 326 8.00 35.76 -36.12
N LEU A 327 8.85 35.68 -37.15
CA LEU A 327 10.17 36.30 -37.17
C LEU A 327 10.03 37.82 -37.30
N GLY A 328 10.30 38.54 -36.20
CA GLY A 328 10.53 39.97 -36.21
C GLY A 328 11.93 40.27 -36.77
N GLY A 329 11.99 40.92 -37.92
CA GLY A 329 13.21 41.55 -38.44
C GLY A 329 13.44 42.91 -37.77
N PRO A 330 14.70 43.36 -37.62
CA PRO A 330 15.00 44.67 -37.07
C PRO A 330 15.00 45.72 -38.18
N SER A 331 14.55 46.93 -37.86
CA SER A 331 14.88 48.11 -38.66
C SER A 331 15.15 49.30 -37.75
N ILE A 332 16.20 50.01 -38.16
CA ILE A 332 16.79 51.26 -37.67
C ILE A 332 15.75 52.38 -37.59
#